data_AF-A0A1W5D2Q4-F1
#
_entry.id   AF-A0A1W5D2Q4-F1
#
_cell.length_a   1.000
_cell.length_b   1.000
_cell.length_c   1.000
_cell.angle_alpha   90.00
_cell.angle_beta   90.00
_cell.angle_gamma   90.00
#
_symmetry.space_group_name_H-M   'P 1'
#
loop_
_entity.id
_entity.type
_entity.pdbx_description
1 polymer ?
#
loop_
_entity_poly.entity_id
_entity_poly.type
_entity_poly.pdbx_seq_one_letter_code
_entity_poly.pdbx_strand_id
1 'polypeptide(L)'
;MDLLKGTMSKRELKRFINPDTSLLDDDPSDTNAAIISAQEQGTDPSSARALMAGGSFKRLNRAVAQLIDDFSMVSFLQLDVQDEDSVGAILSYIDDAIQFHEAQEPREPNDEIETGYEDGDMS
;
A
#
# COMPACT_ATOMS: atom_id res chain seq x y z
N MET A 1 21.15 6.73 -14.05
CA MET A 1 20.83 8.15 -14.34
C MET A 1 19.52 8.46 -13.64
N ASP A 2 19.47 9.51 -12.82
CA ASP A 2 18.24 9.95 -12.16
C ASP A 2 17.36 10.70 -13.16
N LEU A 3 16.22 10.11 -13.52
CA LEU A 3 15.28 10.62 -14.51
C LEU A 3 14.41 11.77 -13.99
N LEU A 4 14.42 12.03 -12.68
CA LEU A 4 13.64 13.07 -12.01
C LEU A 4 14.49 14.32 -11.70
N LYS A 5 15.80 14.25 -11.97
CA LYS A 5 16.74 15.33 -11.66
C LYS A 5 16.45 16.57 -12.51
N GLY A 6 15.84 17.57 -11.89
CA GLY A 6 15.54 18.88 -12.50
C GLY A 6 14.10 19.04 -13.00
N THR A 7 13.26 17.99 -12.95
CA THR A 7 11.85 18.08 -13.32
C THR A 7 10.95 18.42 -12.14
N MET A 8 11.28 17.95 -10.93
CA MET A 8 10.52 18.23 -9.70
C MET A 8 11.41 18.64 -8.54
N SER A 9 10.90 19.50 -7.66
CA SER A 9 11.62 19.91 -6.46
C SER A 9 11.65 18.78 -5.41
N LYS A 10 12.66 18.76 -4.53
CA LYS A 10 12.71 17.83 -3.38
C LYS A 10 11.48 17.94 -2.48
N ARG A 11 10.81 19.09 -2.46
CA ARG A 11 9.58 19.31 -1.69
C ARG A 11 8.38 18.64 -2.35
N GLU A 12 8.24 18.75 -3.67
CA GLU A 12 7.19 18.05 -4.42
C GLU A 12 7.37 16.54 -4.34
N LEU A 13 8.60 16.04 -4.48
CA LEU A 13 8.84 14.60 -4.38
C LEU A 13 8.39 14.05 -3.01
N LYS A 14 8.65 14.78 -1.92
CA LYS A 14 8.20 14.40 -0.57
C LYS A 14 6.69 14.35 -0.42
N ARG A 15 5.93 15.12 -1.22
CA ARG A 15 4.47 15.08 -1.22
C ARG A 15 3.93 13.73 -1.72
N PHE A 16 4.66 13.05 -2.60
CA PHE A 16 4.24 11.78 -3.20
C PHE A 16 4.85 10.53 -2.53
N ILE A 17 5.75 10.73 -1.55
CA ILE A 17 6.41 9.62 -0.86
C ILE A 17 5.53 9.00 0.22
N ASN A 18 4.61 9.77 0.81
CA ASN A 18 3.69 9.27 1.81
C ASN A 18 2.31 9.06 1.18
N PRO A 19 1.58 8.01 1.57
CA PRO A 19 0.16 7.98 1.30
C PRO A 19 -0.47 9.22 1.94
N ASP A 20 -1.11 10.06 1.13
CA ASP A 20 -1.76 11.29 1.59
C ASP A 20 -3.14 11.35 0.95
N THR A 21 -4.17 11.26 1.78
CA THR A 21 -5.57 11.30 1.32
C THR A 21 -5.95 12.64 0.70
N SER A 22 -5.22 13.73 1.00
CA SER A 22 -5.46 15.04 0.42
C SER A 22 -5.11 15.11 -1.08
N LEU A 23 -4.28 14.18 -1.58
CA LEU A 23 -3.98 14.07 -3.01
C LEU A 23 -5.24 13.78 -3.86
N LEU A 24 -6.25 13.14 -3.27
CA LEU A 24 -7.52 12.87 -3.94
C LEU A 24 -8.34 14.13 -4.19
N ASP A 25 -8.09 15.22 -3.45
CA ASP A 25 -8.84 16.47 -3.59
C ASP A 25 -8.35 17.34 -4.76
N ASP A 26 -7.13 17.09 -5.25
CA ASP A 26 -6.50 17.80 -6.36
C ASP A 26 -6.80 17.15 -7.74
N ASP A 27 -7.58 16.07 -7.80
CA ASP A 27 -7.89 15.38 -9.06
C ASP A 27 -8.77 16.28 -9.96
N PRO A 28 -8.29 16.72 -11.15
CA PRO A 28 -9.08 17.56 -12.06
C PRO A 28 -10.37 16.86 -12.53
N SER A 29 -10.43 15.53 -12.44
CA SER A 29 -11.64 14.74 -12.71
C SER A 29 -12.78 15.10 -11.75
N ASP A 30 -12.47 15.56 -10.54
CA ASP A 30 -13.47 16.00 -9.56
C ASP A 30 -14.13 17.32 -9.91
N THR A 31 -13.36 18.26 -10.47
CA THR A 31 -13.95 19.52 -10.94
C THR A 31 -14.94 19.26 -12.07
N ASN A 32 -14.60 18.33 -12.97
CA ASN A 32 -15.49 17.92 -14.06
C ASN A 32 -16.69 17.11 -13.54
N ALA A 33 -16.50 16.19 -12.58
CA ALA A 33 -17.59 15.44 -11.98
C ALA A 33 -18.53 16.34 -11.16
N ALA A 34 -18.01 17.36 -10.46
CA ALA A 34 -18.80 18.37 -9.76
C ALA A 34 -19.62 19.24 -10.73
N ILE A 35 -19.04 19.60 -11.89
CA ILE A 35 -19.75 20.33 -12.95
C ILE A 35 -20.86 19.46 -13.57
N ILE A 36 -20.56 18.20 -13.88
CA ILE A 36 -21.53 17.23 -14.45
C ILE A 36 -22.67 16.95 -13.46
N SER A 37 -22.36 16.70 -12.20
CA SER A 37 -23.36 16.47 -11.14
C SER A 37 -24.17 17.73 -10.80
N ALA A 38 -23.59 18.94 -10.93
CA ALA A 38 -24.33 20.19 -10.81
C ALA A 38 -25.29 20.43 -11.99
N GLN A 39 -24.98 19.94 -13.19
CA GLN A 39 -25.87 19.98 -14.36
C GLN A 39 -26.97 18.90 -14.33
N GLU A 40 -26.75 17.79 -13.63
CA GLU A 40 -27.67 16.65 -13.52
C GLU A 40 -28.46 16.62 -12.19
N GLN A 41 -28.85 17.79 -11.65
CA GLN A 41 -29.78 17.89 -10.52
C GLN A 41 -31.17 17.36 -10.89
N GLY A 42 -31.38 16.04 -10.80
CA GLY A 42 -32.65 15.38 -11.07
C GLY A 42 -32.58 13.90 -11.43
N THR A 43 -31.40 13.34 -11.67
CA THR A 43 -31.23 11.91 -11.98
C THR A 43 -31.08 11.06 -10.72
N ASP A 44 -31.76 9.93 -10.72
CA ASP A 44 -31.75 8.93 -9.65
C ASP A 44 -30.29 8.48 -9.35
N PRO A 45 -29.81 8.58 -8.09
CA PRO A 45 -28.45 8.21 -7.70
C PRO A 45 -28.14 6.72 -7.89
N SER A 46 -29.14 5.88 -8.11
CA SER A 46 -28.99 4.45 -8.42
C SER A 46 -28.89 4.15 -9.91
N SER A 47 -29.03 5.15 -10.78
CA SER A 47 -29.00 4.94 -12.22
C SER A 47 -27.65 4.39 -12.68
N ALA A 48 -27.67 3.40 -13.58
CA ALA A 48 -26.47 2.77 -14.12
C ALA A 48 -25.48 3.79 -14.70
N ARG A 49 -25.97 4.91 -15.25
CA ARG A 49 -25.13 5.99 -15.76
C ARG A 49 -24.38 6.73 -14.65
N ALA A 50 -25.02 7.02 -13.53
CA ALA A 50 -24.39 7.64 -12.36
C ALA A 50 -23.36 6.71 -11.71
N LEU A 51 -23.63 5.39 -11.69
CA LEU A 51 -22.67 4.38 -11.24
C LEU A 51 -21.46 4.26 -12.17
N MET A 52 -21.68 4.30 -13.49
CA MET A 52 -20.61 4.20 -14.49
C MET A 52 -19.83 5.51 -14.69
N ALA A 53 -20.36 6.65 -14.23
CA ALA A 53 -19.67 7.94 -14.21
C ALA A 53 -18.63 8.05 -13.08
N GLY A 54 -18.46 7.02 -12.24
CA GLY A 54 -17.39 6.90 -11.25
C GLY A 54 -17.58 7.73 -9.97
N GLY A 55 -18.42 8.77 -9.99
CA GLY A 55 -18.68 9.64 -8.83
C GLY A 55 -19.26 8.90 -7.62
N SER A 56 -20.02 7.81 -7.83
CA SER A 56 -20.63 7.01 -6.76
C SER A 56 -19.61 6.29 -5.87
N PHE A 57 -18.42 5.96 -6.37
CA PHE A 57 -17.40 5.24 -5.62
C PHE A 57 -16.39 6.17 -4.93
N LYS A 58 -16.45 7.48 -5.18
CA LYS A 58 -15.50 8.45 -4.62
C LYS A 58 -15.49 8.46 -3.09
N ARG A 59 -16.67 8.46 -2.47
CA ARG A 59 -16.80 8.45 -1.01
C ARG A 59 -16.20 7.16 -0.42
N LEU A 60 -16.38 6.04 -1.11
CA LEU A 60 -15.80 4.75 -0.71
C LEU A 60 -14.27 4.78 -0.87
N ASN A 61 -13.76 5.23 -2.02
CA ASN A 61 -12.33 5.32 -2.28
C ASN A 61 -11.62 6.22 -1.26
N ARG A 62 -12.23 7.35 -0.86
CA ARG A 62 -11.69 8.20 0.20
C ARG A 62 -11.65 7.49 1.55
N ALA A 63 -12.72 6.78 1.92
CA ALA A 63 -12.76 6.03 3.18
C ALA A 63 -11.71 4.90 3.21
N VAL A 64 -11.50 4.21 2.08
CA VAL A 64 -10.44 3.19 1.94
C VAL A 64 -9.05 3.82 2.02
N ALA A 65 -8.82 4.93 1.34
CA ALA A 65 -7.54 5.64 1.40
C ALA A 65 -7.22 6.12 2.83
N GLN A 66 -8.24 6.61 3.55
CA GLN A 66 -8.10 7.03 4.94
C GLN A 66 -7.77 5.85 5.87
N LEU A 67 -8.39 4.69 5.66
CA LEU A 67 -8.03 3.48 6.40
C LEU A 67 -6.56 3.06 6.15
N ILE A 68 -6.11 3.12 4.89
CA ILE A 68 -4.72 2.78 4.53
C ILE A 68 -3.74 3.73 5.21
N ASP A 69 -4.05 5.03 5.24
CA ASP A 69 -3.24 6.09 5.86
C ASP A 69 -3.21 5.97 7.40
N ASP A 70 -4.39 5.91 8.03
CA ASP A 70 -4.55 5.85 9.49
C ASP A 70 -3.81 4.64 10.12
N PHE A 71 -3.78 3.51 9.42
CA PHE A 71 -3.13 2.28 9.88
C PHE A 71 -1.76 2.04 9.23
N SER A 72 -1.27 2.97 8.40
CA SER A 72 0.01 2.84 7.69
C SER A 72 0.18 1.49 6.98
N MET A 73 -0.88 1.01 6.32
CA MET A 73 -0.89 -0.30 5.66
C MET A 73 0.08 -0.39 4.47
N VAL A 74 0.46 0.76 3.91
CA VAL A 74 1.40 0.88 2.80
C VAL A 74 2.46 1.91 3.18
N SER A 75 3.73 1.55 3.03
CA SER A 75 4.86 2.46 3.20
C SER A 75 5.85 2.30 2.06
N PHE A 76 6.56 3.38 1.72
CA PHE A 76 7.54 3.40 0.64
C PHE A 76 8.95 3.48 1.23
N LEU A 77 9.83 2.57 0.80
CA LEU A 77 11.25 2.65 1.08
C LEU A 77 11.96 3.42 -0.04
N GLN A 78 12.75 4.43 0.33
CA GLN A 78 13.54 5.20 -0.63
C GLN A 78 14.82 4.42 -0.97
N LEU A 79 14.99 4.12 -2.25
CA LEU A 79 16.20 3.50 -2.80
C LEU A 79 17.17 4.58 -3.27
N ASP A 80 18.37 4.61 -2.70
CA ASP A 80 19.53 5.31 -3.28
C ASP A 80 20.54 4.28 -3.80
N VAL A 81 20.64 4.16 -5.12
CA VAL A 81 21.55 3.21 -5.79
C VAL A 81 23.03 3.58 -5.66
N GLN A 82 23.36 4.74 -5.12
CA GLN A 82 24.75 5.12 -4.83
C GLN A 82 25.15 4.84 -3.37
N ASP A 83 24.20 4.45 -2.53
CA ASP A 83 24.39 4.17 -1.12
C ASP A 83 24.21 2.66 -0.86
N GLU A 84 25.31 1.99 -0.53
CA GLU A 84 25.33 0.54 -0.26
C GLU A 84 24.46 0.19 0.97
N ASP A 85 24.41 1.09 1.97
CA ASP A 85 23.59 0.89 3.17
C ASP A 85 22.09 0.96 2.83
N SER A 86 21.69 1.86 1.92
CA SER A 86 20.30 1.96 1.41
C SER A 86 19.88 0.68 0.68
N VAL A 87 20.76 0.15 -0.18
CA VAL A 87 20.49 -1.09 -0.91
C VAL A 87 20.39 -2.28 0.04
N GLY A 88 21.32 -2.39 1.00
CA GLY A 88 21.32 -3.45 2.01
C GLY A 88 20.05 -3.44 2.87
N ALA A 89 19.62 -2.26 3.33
CA ALA A 89 18.39 -2.11 4.11
C ALA A 89 17.14 -2.57 3.33
N ILE A 90 17.06 -2.24 2.03
CA ILE A 90 15.93 -2.67 1.20
C ILE A 90 15.93 -4.17 0.97
N LEU A 91 17.09 -4.79 0.74
CA LEU A 91 17.20 -6.24 0.58
C LEU A 91 16.76 -6.97 1.85
N SER A 92 17.22 -6.51 3.02
CA SER A 92 16.77 -7.06 4.30
C SER A 92 15.25 -6.96 4.48
N TYR A 93 14.66 -5.84 4.09
CA TYR A 93 13.20 -5.66 4.17
C TYR A 93 12.43 -6.59 3.23
N ILE A 94 12.98 -6.87 2.04
CA ILE A 94 12.40 -7.85 1.11
C ILE A 94 12.45 -9.25 1.72
N ASP A 95 13.57 -9.62 2.34
CA ASP A 95 13.72 -10.93 2.99
C ASP A 95 12.69 -11.10 4.13
N ASP A 96 12.54 -10.08 4.98
CA ASP A 96 11.52 -10.07 6.05
C ASP A 96 10.09 -10.23 5.49
N ALA A 97 9.77 -9.55 4.38
CA ALA A 97 8.44 -9.61 3.77
C ALA A 97 8.14 -10.99 3.14
N ILE A 98 9.14 -11.64 2.55
CA ILE A 98 9.00 -12.99 1.99
C ILE A 98 8.85 -14.03 3.11
N GLN A 99 9.67 -13.93 4.16
CA GLN A 99 9.66 -14.86 5.30
C GLN A 99 8.40 -14.75 6.18
N PHE A 100 7.66 -13.64 6.14
CA PHE A 100 6.43 -13.46 6.91
C PHE A 100 5.39 -14.59 6.71
N HIS A 101 5.36 -15.20 5.53
CA HIS A 101 4.41 -16.25 5.19
C HIS A 101 4.77 -17.63 5.78
N GLU A 102 6.04 -17.86 6.12
CA GLU A 102 6.49 -19.11 6.76
C GLU A 102 6.08 -19.17 8.23
N ALA A 103 6.02 -18.03 8.92
CA ALA A 103 5.63 -17.95 10.33
C ALA A 103 4.13 -18.20 10.59
N GLN A 104 3.30 -18.27 9.53
CA GLN A 104 1.87 -18.57 9.61
C GLN A 104 1.55 -20.05 9.40
N GLU A 105 2.55 -20.90 9.13
CA GLU A 105 2.33 -22.34 9.02
C GLU A 105 1.96 -22.92 10.40
N PRO A 106 0.80 -23.61 10.53
CA PRO A 106 0.44 -24.26 11.78
C PRO A 106 1.52 -25.29 12.13
N ARG A 107 2.11 -25.18 13.32
CA ARG A 107 3.07 -26.19 13.83
C ARG A 107 2.41 -27.56 13.81
N GLU A 108 3.08 -28.56 13.26
CA GLU A 108 2.52 -29.90 13.25
C GLU A 108 2.44 -30.42 14.70
N PRO A 109 1.32 -31.04 15.10
CA PRO A 109 1.09 -31.45 16.49
C PRO A 109 2.10 -32.46 17.06
N ASN A 110 3.05 -32.96 16.25
CA ASN A 110 4.02 -33.99 16.62
C ASN A 110 5.50 -33.53 16.59
N ASP A 111 5.79 -32.26 16.31
CA ASP A 111 7.18 -31.75 16.22
C ASP A 111 7.98 -31.90 17.53
N GLU A 112 7.31 -32.08 18.69
CA GLU A 112 7.95 -32.24 20.00
C GLU A 112 8.36 -33.69 20.34
N ILE A 113 7.97 -34.69 19.55
CA ILE A 113 8.12 -36.11 19.91
C ILE A 113 9.45 -36.71 19.42
N GLU A 114 10.08 -36.13 18.39
CA GLU A 114 11.19 -36.78 17.68
C GLU A 114 12.57 -36.58 18.33
N THR A 115 12.76 -35.59 19.21
CA THR A 115 14.08 -35.28 19.82
C THR A 115 14.40 -36.06 21.10
N GLY A 116 13.58 -37.05 21.50
CA GLY A 116 13.67 -37.70 22.81
C GLY A 116 14.33 -39.09 22.87
N TYR A 117 14.76 -39.68 21.75
CA TYR A 117 15.03 -41.13 21.70
C TYR A 117 16.43 -41.59 21.26
N GLU A 118 17.41 -40.71 21.04
CA GLU A 118 18.74 -41.14 20.54
C GLU A 118 19.90 -41.14 21.56
N ASP A 119 19.71 -40.69 22.81
CA ASP A 119 20.83 -40.55 23.77
C ASP A 119 20.80 -41.53 24.96
N GLY A 120 20.13 -42.68 24.79
CA GLY A 120 19.70 -43.53 25.91
C GLY A 120 20.12 -45.01 25.91
N ASP A 121 21.12 -45.48 25.16
CA ASP A 121 21.69 -46.81 25.42
C ASP A 121 23.10 -47.01 24.82
N MET A 122 24.13 -46.69 25.61
CA MET A 122 25.49 -47.21 25.46
C MET A 122 26.04 -47.51 26.86
N SER A 123 25.72 -48.69 27.40
CA SER A 123 26.42 -49.29 28.55
C SER A 123 26.90 -50.70 28.23
#